data_AF-A0AAQ4FIU9-F1
#
_entry.id   AF-A0AAQ4FIU9-F1
#
_cell.length_a   1.000
_cell.length_b   1.000
_cell.length_c   1.000
_cell.angle_alpha   90.00
_cell.angle_beta   90.00
_cell.angle_gamma   90.00
#
_symmetry.space_group_name_H-M   'P 1'
#
loop_
_entity.id
_entity.type
_entity.pdbx_description
1 polymer ?
#
loop_
_entity_poly.entity_id
_entity_poly.type
_entity_poly.pdbx_seq_one_letter_code
_entity_poly.pdbx_strand_id
1 'polypeptide(L)'
;MTIVAGAAAFAIVSFIIFLAVSRLLSNTREFCLTEDCVRHTTLLTQYLDSTRDPCNNFRDYVCSAWHSSSDYSEQVTSVMDSLRFFWYKVFRDILLQGSLKIPAGRKPLAMYDMCTTGYKSGASQLTPFLEFLKRGDLTWPEPPLDLFEPLSLIVYFAYRWQSPFWISVSILEPTSSGKRRILIHYGSERKAEKYLVAYCAHRVEASYKVLVLALGFHSLFTVQDIRTIDTGFDTLVTAAIEKIDSSKWMDKESKVRATRKLTAVKKALWPPAPTLDKDELERIHAKFPEKVDTFFRY
;
A
#
# COMPACT_ATOMS: atom_id res chain seq x y z
N MET A 1 39.14 -70.28 11.66
CA MET A 1 37.74 -69.90 11.98
C MET A 1 37.62 -68.70 12.93
N THR A 2 38.55 -68.49 13.87
CA THR A 2 38.50 -67.39 14.85
C THR A 2 38.76 -65.99 14.27
N ILE A 3 39.64 -65.87 13.27
CA ILE A 3 39.99 -64.58 12.64
C ILE A 3 38.81 -64.01 11.82
N VAL A 4 38.06 -64.88 11.13
CA VAL A 4 36.88 -64.48 10.32
C VAL A 4 35.73 -63.99 11.21
N ALA A 5 35.54 -64.61 12.38
CA ALA A 5 34.55 -64.18 13.35
C ALA A 5 34.88 -62.81 13.97
N GLY A 6 36.16 -62.54 14.23
CA GLY A 6 36.62 -61.24 14.74
C GLY A 6 36.42 -60.09 13.75
N ALA A 7 36.70 -60.32 12.47
CA ALA A 7 36.49 -59.33 11.42
C ALA A 7 34.99 -58.99 11.21
N ALA A 8 34.12 -60.00 11.27
CA ALA A 8 32.67 -59.80 11.18
C ALA A 8 32.13 -58.98 12.37
N ALA A 9 32.58 -59.26 13.58
CA ALA A 9 32.17 -58.50 14.76
C ALA A 9 32.62 -57.04 14.69
N PHE A 10 33.83 -56.76 14.20
CA PHE A 10 34.33 -55.40 14.06
C PHE A 10 33.57 -54.60 12.99
N ALA A 11 33.21 -55.25 11.87
CA ALA A 11 32.39 -54.64 10.83
C ALA A 11 30.98 -54.29 11.33
N ILE A 12 30.36 -55.18 12.13
CA ILE A 12 29.04 -54.95 12.72
C ILE A 12 29.09 -53.79 13.73
N VAL A 13 30.10 -53.75 14.59
CA VAL A 13 30.27 -52.67 15.57
C VAL A 13 30.53 -51.34 14.87
N SER A 14 31.39 -51.31 13.84
CA SER A 14 31.63 -50.11 13.02
C SER A 14 30.36 -49.63 12.31
N PHE A 15 29.55 -50.55 11.78
CA PHE A 15 28.28 -50.22 11.14
C PHE A 15 27.24 -49.69 12.14
N ILE A 16 27.17 -50.27 13.35
CA ILE A 16 26.29 -49.78 14.42
C ILE A 16 26.73 -48.40 14.89
N ILE A 17 28.03 -48.17 15.05
CA ILE A 17 28.59 -46.85 15.41
C ILE A 17 28.29 -45.85 14.28
N PHE A 18 28.49 -46.22 13.02
CA PHE A 18 28.16 -45.37 11.88
C PHE A 18 26.67 -45.01 11.85
N LEU A 19 25.77 -45.97 12.07
CA LEU A 19 24.32 -45.71 12.15
C LEU A 19 23.94 -44.84 13.36
N ALA A 20 24.56 -45.07 14.51
CA ALA A 20 24.32 -44.27 15.72
C ALA A 20 24.82 -42.84 15.56
N VAL A 21 26.02 -42.65 15.00
CA VAL A 21 26.60 -41.34 14.66
C VAL A 21 25.77 -40.65 13.59
N SER A 22 25.29 -41.37 12.57
CA SER A 22 24.38 -40.83 11.55
C SER A 22 23.08 -40.32 12.16
N ARG A 23 22.51 -41.04 13.15
CA ARG A 23 21.30 -40.61 13.87
C ARG A 23 21.54 -39.47 14.85
N LEU A 24 22.70 -39.43 15.49
CA LEU A 24 23.12 -38.32 16.37
C LEU A 24 23.41 -37.04 15.57
N LEU A 25 23.98 -37.18 14.38
CA LEU A 25 24.21 -36.09 13.43
C LEU A 25 22.94 -35.70 12.67
N SER A 26 21.96 -36.59 12.55
CA SER A 26 20.61 -36.27 12.09
C SER A 26 19.80 -35.57 13.20
N ASN A 27 20.40 -34.57 13.84
CA ASN A 27 19.64 -33.50 14.46
C ASN A 27 18.99 -32.72 13.32
N THR A 28 17.95 -33.31 12.71
CA THR A 28 17.21 -32.75 11.61
C THR A 28 16.48 -31.55 12.17
N ARG A 29 17.12 -30.37 12.11
CA ARG A 29 16.38 -29.12 12.09
C ARG A 29 15.36 -29.29 10.98
N GLU A 30 14.09 -29.37 11.33
CA GLU A 30 13.02 -29.45 10.33
C GLU A 30 13.05 -28.14 9.56
N PHE A 31 13.46 -28.21 8.28
CA PHE A 31 13.43 -27.07 7.37
C PHE A 31 12.08 -27.05 6.67
N CYS A 32 11.46 -25.88 6.60
CA CYS A 32 10.25 -25.71 5.81
C CYS A 32 10.60 -25.70 4.32
N LEU A 33 10.10 -26.69 3.57
CA LEU A 33 10.30 -26.83 2.12
C LEU A 33 9.03 -26.57 1.31
N THR A 34 8.04 -25.90 1.91
CA THR A 34 6.87 -25.45 1.16
C THR A 34 7.27 -24.37 0.14
N GLU A 35 6.51 -24.24 -0.93
CA GLU A 35 6.74 -23.22 -1.96
C GLU A 35 6.86 -21.81 -1.34
N ASP A 36 5.96 -21.48 -0.41
CA ASP A 36 6.00 -20.21 0.29
C ASP A 36 7.30 -20.04 1.10
N CYS A 37 7.75 -21.05 1.84
CA CYS A 37 8.98 -20.96 2.61
C CYS A 37 10.21 -20.76 1.73
N VAL A 38 10.31 -21.50 0.61
CA VAL A 38 11.41 -21.36 -0.34
C VAL A 38 11.37 -19.96 -0.96
N ARG A 39 10.20 -19.51 -1.44
CA ARG A 39 10.03 -18.18 -2.05
C ARG A 39 10.42 -17.05 -1.10
N HIS A 40 9.96 -17.10 0.16
CA HIS A 40 10.29 -16.07 1.15
C HIS A 40 11.76 -16.10 1.55
N THR A 41 12.35 -17.29 1.68
CA THR A 41 13.78 -17.42 2.00
C THR A 41 14.63 -16.83 0.87
N THR A 42 14.32 -17.14 -0.39
CA THR A 42 14.99 -16.54 -1.56
C THR A 42 14.89 -15.02 -1.54
N LEU A 43 13.69 -14.47 -1.30
CA LEU A 43 13.49 -13.03 -1.22
C LEU A 43 14.32 -12.38 -0.09
N LEU A 44 14.32 -12.99 1.10
CA LEU A 44 15.09 -12.49 2.24
C LEU A 44 16.58 -12.50 1.93
N THR A 45 17.11 -13.60 1.41
CA THR A 45 18.54 -13.73 1.07
C THR A 45 18.98 -12.72 0.00
N GLN A 46 18.11 -12.30 -0.91
CA GLN A 46 18.42 -11.25 -1.88
C GLN A 46 18.63 -9.87 -1.25
N TYR A 47 18.08 -9.61 -0.06
CA TYR A 47 18.21 -8.32 0.63
C TYR A 47 19.35 -8.29 1.64
N LEU A 48 19.76 -9.47 2.11
CA LEU A 48 20.84 -9.61 3.09
C LEU A 48 22.22 -9.42 2.46
N ASP A 49 23.08 -8.68 3.15
CA ASP A 49 24.50 -8.56 2.85
C ASP A 49 25.31 -9.15 3.99
N SER A 50 25.71 -10.43 3.81
CA SER A 50 26.46 -11.18 4.81
C SER A 50 27.88 -10.65 5.05
N THR A 51 28.35 -9.65 4.30
CA THR A 51 29.64 -9.01 4.53
C THR A 51 29.57 -7.96 5.64
N ARG A 52 28.36 -7.51 6.03
CA ARG A 52 28.12 -6.56 7.11
C ARG A 52 27.88 -7.28 8.43
N ASP A 53 28.29 -6.67 9.53
CA ASP A 53 28.00 -7.19 10.87
C ASP A 53 26.63 -6.66 11.36
N PRO A 54 25.63 -7.54 11.61
CA PRO A 54 24.32 -7.13 12.10
C PRO A 54 24.38 -6.45 13.48
N CYS A 55 25.38 -6.75 14.31
CA CYS A 55 25.57 -6.13 15.62
C CYS A 55 26.06 -4.68 15.52
N ASN A 56 26.77 -4.34 14.43
CA ASN A 56 27.27 -2.97 14.20
C ASN A 56 26.26 -2.13 13.43
N ASN A 57 25.70 -2.65 12.34
CA ASN A 57 24.69 -1.96 11.56
C ASN A 57 23.70 -2.95 10.94
N PHE A 58 22.66 -3.28 11.71
CA PHE A 58 21.59 -4.18 11.28
C PHE A 58 20.91 -3.71 10.00
N ARG A 59 20.73 -2.39 9.80
CA ARG A 59 20.12 -1.84 8.59
C ARG A 59 20.94 -2.18 7.35
N ASP A 60 22.26 -1.97 7.40
CA ASP A 60 23.11 -2.27 6.26
C ASP A 60 23.13 -3.78 6.01
N TYR A 61 23.20 -4.60 7.06
CA TYR A 61 23.11 -6.06 6.92
C TYR A 61 21.83 -6.53 6.23
N VAL A 62 20.67 -5.92 6.52
CA VAL A 62 19.38 -6.40 5.97
C VAL A 62 18.88 -5.68 4.73
N CYS A 63 19.46 -4.54 4.35
CA CYS A 63 18.94 -3.71 3.26
C CYS A 63 19.98 -3.28 2.22
N SER A 64 21.29 -3.46 2.43
CA SER A 64 22.29 -2.91 1.49
C SER A 64 22.26 -3.61 0.13
N ALA A 65 21.86 -4.88 0.07
CA ALA A 65 21.71 -5.65 -1.17
C ALA A 65 20.33 -5.50 -1.82
N TRP A 66 19.42 -4.70 -1.23
CA TRP A 66 18.11 -4.47 -1.82
C TRP A 66 18.22 -3.65 -3.12
N HIS A 67 17.66 -4.19 -4.19
CA HIS A 67 17.52 -3.53 -5.48
C HIS A 67 16.09 -3.67 -5.99
N SER A 68 15.49 -2.58 -6.50
CA SER A 68 14.17 -2.64 -7.13
C SER A 68 14.25 -3.39 -8.46
N SER A 69 13.63 -4.56 -8.54
CA SER A 69 13.46 -5.34 -9.78
C SER A 69 12.32 -4.85 -10.69
N SER A 70 11.68 -3.72 -10.37
CA SER A 70 10.54 -3.20 -11.15
C SER A 70 10.98 -2.34 -12.35
N ASP A 71 10.14 -2.30 -13.40
CA ASP A 71 10.24 -1.32 -14.52
C ASP A 71 10.23 0.15 -14.04
N TYR A 72 9.89 0.36 -12.77
CA TYR A 72 9.81 1.65 -12.07
C TYR A 72 11.02 1.92 -11.17
N SER A 73 12.13 1.19 -11.31
CA SER A 73 13.28 1.20 -10.39
C SER A 73 13.83 2.59 -10.02
N GLU A 74 13.76 3.58 -10.92
CA GLU A 74 14.16 4.96 -10.65
C GLU A 74 13.22 5.72 -9.67
N GLN A 75 11.97 5.28 -9.51
CA GLN A 75 10.99 5.86 -8.58
C GLN A 75 10.84 5.05 -7.28
N VAL A 76 11.37 3.82 -7.25
CA VAL A 76 11.29 2.97 -6.07
C VAL A 76 12.46 3.28 -5.14
N THR A 77 12.18 4.08 -4.11
CA THR A 77 13.17 4.42 -3.07
C THR A 77 13.00 3.59 -1.81
N SER A 78 11.90 2.85 -1.69
CA SER A 78 11.53 2.08 -0.52
C SER A 78 10.66 0.88 -0.85
N VAL A 79 10.56 -0.08 0.08
CA VAL A 79 9.60 -1.19 0.01
C VAL A 79 8.15 -0.69 -0.12
N MET A 80 7.83 0.46 0.49
CA MET A 80 6.50 1.05 0.38
C MET A 80 6.21 1.55 -1.05
N ASP A 81 7.23 2.05 -1.76
CA ASP A 81 7.09 2.39 -3.17
C ASP A 81 6.87 1.13 -4.00
N SER A 82 7.61 0.04 -3.72
CA SER A 82 7.42 -1.25 -4.41
C SER A 82 5.99 -1.76 -4.26
N LEU A 83 5.47 -1.75 -3.02
CA LEU A 83 4.10 -2.17 -2.74
C LEU A 83 3.07 -1.27 -3.44
N ARG A 84 3.34 0.04 -3.50
CA ARG A 84 2.47 0.99 -4.19
C ARG A 84 2.42 0.75 -5.69
N PHE A 85 3.56 0.52 -6.36
CA PHE A 85 3.58 0.21 -7.79
C PHE A 85 2.99 -1.16 -8.09
N PHE A 86 3.24 -2.15 -7.24
CA PHE A 86 2.57 -3.44 -7.31
C PHE A 86 1.04 -3.27 -7.24
N TRP A 87 0.57 -2.47 -6.28
CA TRP A 87 -0.85 -2.14 -6.15
C TRP A 87 -1.41 -1.49 -7.42
N TYR A 88 -0.72 -0.51 -8.01
CA TYR A 88 -1.18 0.12 -9.24
C TYR A 88 -1.27 -0.85 -10.42
N LYS A 89 -0.35 -1.82 -10.51
CA LYS A 89 -0.41 -2.89 -11.50
C LYS A 89 -1.63 -3.79 -11.29
N VAL A 90 -1.83 -4.28 -10.07
CA VAL A 90 -3.00 -5.10 -9.71
C VAL A 90 -4.30 -4.34 -9.97
N PHE A 91 -4.34 -3.06 -9.57
CA PHE A 91 -5.51 -2.23 -9.74
C PHE A 91 -5.86 -2.00 -11.21
N ARG A 92 -4.87 -1.71 -12.05
CA ARG A 92 -5.05 -1.64 -13.50
C ARG A 92 -5.66 -2.93 -14.04
N ASP A 93 -5.14 -4.08 -13.62
CA ASP A 93 -5.61 -5.37 -14.12
C ASP A 93 -7.09 -5.61 -13.70
N ILE A 94 -7.48 -5.21 -12.49
CA ILE A 94 -8.89 -5.22 -12.02
C ILE A 94 -9.78 -4.34 -12.92
N LEU A 95 -9.32 -3.15 -13.30
CA LEU A 95 -10.06 -2.24 -14.18
C LEU A 95 -10.26 -2.85 -15.57
N LEU A 96 -9.18 -3.35 -16.18
CA LEU A 96 -9.18 -3.86 -17.55
C LEU A 96 -9.94 -5.19 -17.69
N GLN A 97 -9.94 -6.03 -16.65
CA GLN A 97 -10.66 -7.30 -16.64
C GLN A 97 -12.17 -7.13 -16.41
N GLY A 98 -12.66 -5.92 -16.11
CA GLY A 98 -14.08 -5.66 -15.86
C GLY A 98 -14.58 -6.30 -14.57
N SER A 99 -13.71 -6.48 -13.58
CA SER A 99 -14.05 -7.11 -12.29
C SER A 99 -15.02 -6.29 -11.45
N LEU A 100 -15.20 -4.99 -11.77
CA LEU A 100 -16.19 -4.09 -11.16
C LEU A 100 -17.58 -4.28 -11.82
N LYS A 101 -18.23 -5.43 -11.55
CA LYS A 101 -19.48 -5.87 -12.22
C LYS A 101 -20.76 -5.12 -11.76
N ILE A 102 -20.74 -3.79 -11.77
CA ILE A 102 -21.91 -2.91 -11.62
C ILE A 102 -21.81 -1.72 -12.59
N PRO A 103 -22.92 -1.07 -12.99
CA PRO A 103 -22.88 0.11 -13.87
C PRO A 103 -21.87 1.19 -13.49
N ALA A 104 -21.78 1.58 -12.21
CA ALA A 104 -20.79 2.51 -11.68
C ALA A 104 -19.35 2.03 -11.88
N GLY A 105 -19.13 0.73 -11.94
CA GLY A 105 -17.83 0.09 -12.22
C GLY A 105 -17.26 0.41 -13.59
N ARG A 106 -18.07 0.91 -14.54
CA ARG A 106 -17.60 1.35 -15.87
C ARG A 106 -16.96 2.74 -15.85
N LYS A 107 -17.27 3.58 -14.87
CA LYS A 107 -16.77 4.98 -14.77
C LYS A 107 -15.26 5.04 -14.47
N PRO A 108 -14.71 4.21 -13.56
CA PRO A 108 -13.26 4.11 -13.36
C PRO A 108 -12.49 3.74 -14.62
N LEU A 109 -13.00 2.77 -15.39
CA LEU A 109 -12.37 2.35 -16.65
C LEU A 109 -12.37 3.48 -17.68
N ALA A 110 -13.50 4.18 -17.85
CA ALA A 110 -13.58 5.34 -18.74
C ALA A 110 -12.58 6.44 -18.35
N MET A 111 -12.40 6.72 -17.06
CA MET A 111 -11.40 7.68 -16.58
C MET A 111 -9.97 7.19 -16.82
N TYR A 112 -9.71 5.90 -16.62
CA TYR A 112 -8.40 5.29 -16.87
C TYR A 112 -8.01 5.33 -18.34
N ASP A 113 -8.92 4.94 -19.23
CA ASP A 113 -8.72 4.96 -20.69
C ASP A 113 -8.48 6.39 -21.16
N MET A 114 -9.26 7.36 -20.66
CA MET A 114 -9.06 8.76 -20.98
C MET A 114 -7.69 9.28 -20.52
N CYS A 115 -7.24 8.91 -19.32
CA CYS A 115 -5.95 9.34 -18.80
C CYS A 115 -4.77 8.75 -19.60
N THR A 116 -4.89 7.49 -20.03
CA THR A 116 -3.80 6.79 -20.73
C THR A 116 -3.75 7.09 -22.23
N THR A 117 -4.90 7.32 -22.87
CA THR A 117 -5.00 7.59 -24.32
C THR A 117 -5.15 9.07 -24.66
N GLY A 118 -5.67 9.87 -23.73
CA GLY A 118 -5.94 11.30 -23.89
C GLY A 118 -4.73 12.20 -23.66
N TYR A 119 -3.61 11.67 -23.14
CA TYR A 119 -2.37 12.43 -23.05
C TYR A 119 -1.77 12.62 -24.44
N LYS A 120 -1.85 13.84 -24.97
CA LYS A 120 -1.13 14.29 -26.16
C LYS A 120 -0.32 15.52 -25.77
N SER A 121 0.88 15.70 -26.32
CA SER A 121 1.66 16.91 -26.11
C SER A 121 1.18 18.03 -27.05
N GLY A 122 1.32 19.30 -26.63
CA GLY A 122 1.05 20.47 -27.47
C GLY A 122 0.06 21.49 -26.89
N ALA A 123 0.16 22.73 -27.37
CA ALA A 123 -0.59 23.88 -26.86
C ALA A 123 -2.12 23.74 -26.99
N SER A 124 -2.62 22.97 -27.96
CA SER A 124 -4.07 22.72 -28.15
C SER A 124 -4.72 21.93 -27.02
N GLN A 125 -3.92 21.27 -26.17
CA GLN A 125 -4.39 20.55 -24.98
C GLN A 125 -4.63 21.48 -23.78
N LEU A 126 -4.18 22.73 -23.84
CA LEU A 126 -4.49 23.75 -22.85
C LEU A 126 -5.92 24.28 -23.01
N THR A 127 -6.57 24.11 -24.17
CA THR A 127 -7.90 24.67 -24.42
C THR A 127 -8.95 24.24 -23.39
N PRO A 128 -9.09 22.95 -23.02
CA PRO A 128 -10.01 22.54 -21.96
C PRO A 128 -9.69 23.15 -20.60
N PHE A 129 -8.41 23.37 -20.30
CA PHE A 129 -7.97 24.02 -19.07
C PHE A 129 -8.29 25.52 -19.10
N LEU A 130 -8.03 26.21 -20.21
CA LEU A 130 -8.37 27.62 -20.40
C LEU A 130 -9.89 27.86 -20.38
N GLU A 131 -10.68 26.96 -20.96
CA GLU A 131 -12.15 26.99 -20.84
C GLU A 131 -12.63 26.72 -19.41
N PHE A 132 -11.96 25.85 -18.68
CA PHE A 132 -12.23 25.64 -17.26
C PHE A 132 -11.94 26.90 -16.44
N LEU A 133 -10.80 27.53 -16.66
CA LEU A 133 -10.43 28.79 -16.01
C LEU A 133 -11.45 29.89 -16.31
N LYS A 134 -11.84 30.05 -17.59
CA LYS A 134 -12.90 31.01 -17.99
C LYS A 134 -14.25 30.73 -17.32
N ARG A 135 -14.66 29.46 -17.18
CA ARG A 135 -15.92 29.11 -16.49
C ARG A 135 -15.90 29.40 -14.99
N GLY A 136 -14.71 29.42 -14.39
CA GLY A 136 -14.51 29.79 -12.99
C GLY A 136 -14.21 31.26 -12.77
N ASP A 137 -14.38 32.12 -13.78
CA ASP A 137 -13.97 33.54 -13.78
C ASP A 137 -12.50 33.75 -13.38
N LEU A 138 -11.67 32.74 -13.63
CA LEU A 138 -10.24 32.75 -13.40
C LEU A 138 -9.57 33.18 -14.69
N THR A 139 -9.30 34.47 -14.85
CA THR A 139 -8.49 34.92 -15.98
C THR A 139 -7.03 34.60 -15.70
N TRP A 140 -6.42 33.84 -16.61
CA TRP A 140 -4.97 33.59 -16.69
C TRP A 140 -4.60 33.59 -18.17
N PRO A 141 -3.50 34.25 -18.59
CA PRO A 141 -2.46 34.90 -17.77
C PRO A 141 -2.79 36.34 -17.31
N GLU A 142 -3.91 36.91 -17.75
CA GLU A 142 -4.30 38.29 -17.42
C GLU A 142 -4.99 38.37 -16.05
N PRO A 143 -4.69 39.38 -15.21
CA PRO A 143 -5.31 39.52 -13.89
C PRO A 143 -6.81 39.79 -14.02
N PRO A 144 -7.65 39.21 -13.16
CA PRO A 144 -9.09 39.46 -13.19
C PRO A 144 -9.37 40.93 -12.88
N LEU A 145 -10.28 41.53 -13.67
CA LEU A 145 -10.64 42.96 -13.56
C LEU A 145 -11.35 43.28 -12.25
N ASP A 146 -12.04 42.30 -11.66
CA ASP A 146 -12.58 42.35 -10.31
C ASP A 146 -11.79 41.39 -9.41
N LEU A 147 -11.23 41.93 -8.33
CA LEU A 147 -10.58 41.14 -7.29
C LEU A 147 -11.61 40.17 -6.69
N PHE A 148 -11.63 38.92 -7.16
CA PHE A 148 -12.24 37.83 -6.42
C PHE A 148 -11.76 37.92 -4.97
N GLU A 149 -12.69 37.91 -4.03
CA GLU A 149 -12.32 37.87 -2.61
C GLU A 149 -11.39 36.65 -2.42
N PRO A 150 -10.13 36.83 -2.00
CA PRO A 150 -9.12 35.76 -2.08
C PRO A 150 -9.53 34.48 -1.34
N LEU A 151 -10.35 34.63 -0.28
CA LEU A 151 -10.88 33.52 0.49
C LEU A 151 -11.83 32.64 -0.33
N SER A 152 -12.70 33.24 -1.15
CA SER A 152 -13.64 32.51 -2.02
C SER A 152 -12.90 31.66 -3.04
N LEU A 153 -11.79 32.17 -3.58
CA LEU A 153 -10.97 31.40 -4.51
C LEU A 153 -10.23 30.26 -3.82
N ILE A 154 -9.66 30.52 -2.64
CA ILE A 154 -9.01 29.49 -1.82
C ILE A 154 -10.00 28.38 -1.47
N VAL A 155 -11.21 28.73 -1.04
CA VAL A 155 -12.27 27.76 -0.71
C VAL A 155 -12.74 27.02 -1.95
N TYR A 156 -12.91 27.70 -3.09
CA TYR A 156 -13.28 27.08 -4.36
C TYR A 156 -12.28 25.99 -4.76
N PHE A 157 -10.99 26.28 -4.81
CA PHE A 157 -10.00 25.26 -5.17
C PHE A 157 -9.79 24.19 -4.09
N ALA A 158 -9.81 24.57 -2.81
CA ALA A 158 -9.66 23.61 -1.71
C ALA A 158 -10.82 22.61 -1.67
N TYR A 159 -12.06 23.07 -1.83
CA TYR A 159 -13.25 22.25 -1.66
C TYR A 159 -13.69 21.58 -2.97
N ARG A 160 -13.84 22.36 -4.05
CA ARG A 160 -14.35 21.86 -5.34
C ARG A 160 -13.29 21.04 -6.07
N TRP A 161 -12.03 21.45 -6.00
CA TRP A 161 -10.93 20.87 -6.78
C TRP A 161 -9.96 20.03 -5.96
N GLN A 162 -10.16 19.95 -4.64
CA GLN A 162 -9.25 19.24 -3.72
C GLN A 162 -7.79 19.64 -3.91
N SER A 163 -7.56 20.89 -4.35
CA SER A 163 -6.25 21.45 -4.67
C SER A 163 -6.03 22.71 -3.83
N PRO A 164 -5.89 22.56 -2.48
CA PRO A 164 -5.71 23.71 -1.61
C PRO A 164 -4.38 24.40 -1.93
N PHE A 165 -4.45 25.69 -2.27
CA PHE A 165 -3.28 26.56 -2.35
C PHE A 165 -3.29 27.48 -1.12
N TRP A 166 -2.15 27.60 -0.43
CA TRP A 166 -1.91 28.40 0.81
C TRP A 166 -2.65 27.94 2.08
N ILE A 167 -3.95 27.64 2.01
CA ILE A 167 -4.77 27.20 3.14
C ILE A 167 -5.48 25.89 2.75
N SER A 168 -5.37 24.87 3.60
CA SER A 168 -6.12 23.62 3.44
C SER A 168 -7.36 23.66 4.34
N VAL A 169 -8.53 23.52 3.72
CA VAL A 169 -9.83 23.46 4.40
C VAL A 169 -10.31 22.01 4.31
N SER A 170 -10.45 21.35 5.46
CA SER A 170 -10.98 20.00 5.56
C SER A 170 -11.95 19.93 6.73
N ILE A 171 -13.05 19.19 6.55
CA ILE A 171 -14.00 18.89 7.62
C ILE A 171 -13.56 17.55 8.21
N LEU A 172 -13.06 17.59 9.44
CA LEU A 172 -12.59 16.42 10.17
C LEU A 172 -13.28 16.38 11.54
N GLU A 173 -13.49 15.19 12.08
CA GLU A 173 -13.80 15.04 13.50
C GLU A 173 -12.62 15.62 14.33
N PRO A 174 -12.88 16.29 15.46
CA PRO A 174 -11.88 17.11 16.12
C PRO A 174 -10.75 16.25 16.69
N THR A 175 -9.58 16.31 16.04
CA THR A 175 -8.32 15.77 16.58
C THR A 175 -7.20 16.79 16.41
N SER A 176 -6.57 17.13 17.53
CA SER A 176 -5.51 18.15 17.63
C SER A 176 -4.18 17.67 17.05
N SER A 177 -3.62 18.42 16.10
CA SER A 177 -2.24 18.96 16.14
C SER A 177 -1.78 19.34 14.73
N GLY A 178 -1.33 20.59 14.59
CA GLY A 178 -0.95 21.19 13.32
C GLY A 178 0.53 21.04 13.00
N LYS A 179 0.82 20.81 11.72
CA LYS A 179 1.94 21.40 10.95
C LYS A 179 1.72 21.16 9.45
N ARG A 180 1.90 22.21 8.65
CA ARG A 180 1.69 22.23 7.19
C ARG A 180 3.04 22.22 6.45
N ARG A 181 3.14 21.48 5.34
CA ARG A 181 4.18 21.63 4.31
C ARG A 181 3.49 21.75 2.95
N ILE A 182 4.03 22.58 2.06
CA ILE A 182 3.54 22.79 0.70
C ILE A 182 4.52 22.11 -0.25
N LEU A 183 4.02 21.20 -1.09
CA LEU A 183 4.77 20.56 -2.17
C LEU A 183 3.95 20.69 -3.45
N ILE A 184 4.41 21.54 -4.37
CA ILE A 184 3.87 21.66 -5.72
C ILE A 184 4.80 20.87 -6.64
N HIS A 185 4.30 19.76 -7.19
CA HIS A 185 5.04 18.98 -8.18
C HIS A 185 4.66 19.46 -9.58
N TYR A 186 5.60 20.12 -10.26
CA TYR A 186 5.61 20.14 -11.71
C TYR A 186 6.35 18.88 -12.18
N GLY A 187 5.60 17.95 -12.77
CA GLY A 187 6.15 16.73 -13.33
C GLY A 187 6.99 17.06 -14.56
N SER A 188 8.18 16.47 -14.64
CA SER A 188 8.94 16.39 -15.89
C SER A 188 8.14 15.57 -16.91
N GLU A 189 7.88 16.13 -18.10
CA GLU A 189 7.17 15.49 -19.22
C GLU A 189 7.70 14.07 -19.51
N ARG A 190 9.04 13.93 -19.48
CA ARG A 190 9.75 12.67 -19.75
C ARG A 190 9.53 11.59 -18.66
N LYS A 191 9.34 11.99 -17.40
CA LYS A 191 8.96 11.06 -16.31
C LYS A 191 7.46 10.77 -16.34
N ALA A 192 6.62 11.75 -16.69
CA ALA A 192 5.17 11.56 -16.76
C ALA A 192 4.78 10.51 -17.83
N GLU A 193 5.42 10.54 -19.00
CA GLU A 193 5.18 9.54 -20.06
C GLU A 193 5.63 8.13 -19.66
N LYS A 194 6.83 7.99 -19.10
CA LYS A 194 7.39 6.69 -18.68
C LYS A 194 6.52 5.97 -17.65
N TYR A 195 5.77 6.72 -16.84
CA TYR A 195 5.01 6.21 -15.71
C TYR A 195 3.51 6.53 -15.79
N LEU A 196 3.03 6.88 -16.99
CA LEU A 196 1.66 7.35 -17.23
C LEU A 196 0.63 6.34 -16.74
N VAL A 197 0.84 5.05 -17.01
CA VAL A 197 -0.06 3.96 -16.60
C VAL A 197 -0.22 3.90 -15.08
N ALA A 198 0.88 3.92 -14.33
CA ALA A 198 0.85 3.89 -12.87
C ALA A 198 0.24 5.18 -12.29
N TYR A 199 0.54 6.33 -12.90
CA TYR A 199 -0.05 7.61 -12.54
C TYR A 199 -1.57 7.60 -12.74
N CYS A 200 -2.05 7.15 -13.90
CA CYS A 200 -3.48 7.06 -14.20
C CYS A 200 -4.20 6.09 -13.27
N ALA A 201 -3.61 4.92 -12.99
CA ALA A 201 -4.13 3.97 -12.01
C ALA A 201 -4.27 4.62 -10.62
N HIS A 202 -3.26 5.35 -10.15
CA HIS A 202 -3.32 6.08 -8.89
C HIS A 202 -4.44 7.14 -8.89
N ARG A 203 -4.58 7.94 -9.95
CA ARG A 203 -5.60 9.00 -10.02
C ARG A 203 -7.02 8.42 -10.00
N VAL A 204 -7.24 7.30 -10.67
CA VAL A 204 -8.52 6.60 -10.67
C VAL A 204 -8.81 5.99 -9.30
N GLU A 205 -7.82 5.35 -8.66
CA GLU A 205 -7.95 4.81 -7.30
C GLU A 205 -8.29 5.91 -6.29
N ALA A 206 -7.63 7.07 -6.36
CA ALA A 206 -7.94 8.21 -5.50
C ALA A 206 -9.37 8.75 -5.70
N SER A 207 -9.86 8.75 -6.94
CA SER A 207 -11.18 9.32 -7.30
C SER A 207 -12.34 8.35 -7.03
N TYR A 208 -12.10 7.05 -7.16
CA TYR A 208 -13.10 5.98 -7.01
C TYR A 208 -12.79 5.06 -5.84
N LYS A 209 -12.07 5.56 -4.82
CA LYS A 209 -11.54 4.76 -3.71
C LYS A 209 -12.58 3.84 -3.09
N VAL A 210 -13.75 4.36 -2.75
CA VAL A 210 -14.83 3.58 -2.11
C VAL A 210 -15.32 2.44 -3.01
N LEU A 211 -15.55 2.72 -4.29
CA LEU A 211 -15.99 1.73 -5.28
C LEU A 211 -14.95 0.62 -5.49
N VAL A 212 -13.69 1.03 -5.64
CA VAL A 212 -12.56 0.11 -5.85
C VAL A 212 -12.33 -0.74 -4.62
N LEU A 213 -12.36 -0.15 -3.43
CA LEU A 213 -12.22 -0.89 -2.17
C LEU A 213 -13.38 -1.88 -2.01
N ALA A 214 -14.62 -1.47 -2.27
CA ALA A 214 -15.79 -2.33 -2.07
C ALA A 214 -15.86 -3.50 -3.07
N LEU A 215 -15.44 -3.32 -4.32
CA LEU A 215 -15.61 -4.34 -5.37
C LEU A 215 -14.32 -5.07 -5.73
N GLY A 216 -13.16 -4.41 -5.61
CA GLY A 216 -11.85 -4.95 -6.00
C GLY A 216 -11.12 -5.70 -4.89
N PHE A 217 -11.39 -5.41 -3.61
CA PHE A 217 -10.68 -6.09 -2.52
C PHE A 217 -11.18 -7.51 -2.29
N HIS A 218 -12.44 -7.81 -2.60
CA HIS A 218 -12.98 -9.17 -2.49
C HIS A 218 -12.31 -10.17 -3.46
N SER A 219 -11.67 -9.71 -4.53
CA SER A 219 -10.87 -10.58 -5.42
C SER A 219 -9.45 -10.81 -4.92
N LEU A 220 -8.98 -10.07 -3.91
CA LEU A 220 -7.58 -10.10 -3.46
C LEU A 220 -7.42 -10.63 -2.03
N PHE A 221 -8.44 -10.42 -1.18
CA PHE A 221 -8.40 -10.81 0.22
C PHE A 221 -9.56 -11.74 0.54
N THR A 222 -9.25 -12.79 1.28
CA THR A 222 -10.21 -13.74 1.82
C THR A 222 -10.66 -13.32 3.22
N VAL A 223 -11.78 -13.89 3.68
CA VAL A 223 -12.24 -13.72 5.06
C VAL A 223 -11.18 -14.22 6.07
N GLN A 224 -10.40 -15.23 5.68
CA GLN A 224 -9.36 -15.80 6.54
C GLN A 224 -8.18 -14.84 6.73
N ASP A 225 -7.83 -14.04 5.71
CA ASP A 225 -6.78 -13.03 5.82
C ASP A 225 -7.16 -11.96 6.85
N ILE A 226 -8.41 -11.51 6.83
CA ILE A 226 -8.93 -10.52 7.79
C ILE A 226 -8.90 -11.08 9.22
N ARG A 227 -9.33 -12.34 9.42
CA ARG A 227 -9.29 -13.03 10.72
C ARG A 227 -7.86 -13.19 11.25
N THR A 228 -6.92 -13.49 10.36
CA THR A 228 -5.51 -13.63 10.71
C THR A 228 -4.94 -12.30 11.20
N ILE A 229 -5.25 -11.19 10.52
CA ILE A 229 -4.85 -9.84 10.94
C ILE A 229 -5.51 -9.46 12.28
N ASP A 230 -6.80 -9.75 12.45
CA ASP A 230 -7.55 -9.45 13.67
C ASP A 230 -6.93 -10.14 14.90
N THR A 231 -6.63 -11.43 14.76
CA THR A 231 -5.98 -12.25 15.78
C THR A 231 -4.56 -11.75 16.07
N GLY A 232 -3.81 -11.37 15.02
CA GLY A 232 -2.49 -10.78 15.17
C GLY A 232 -2.53 -9.46 15.97
N PHE A 233 -3.53 -8.63 15.73
CA PHE A 233 -3.74 -7.40 16.50
C PHE A 233 -4.06 -7.69 17.98
N ASP A 234 -4.90 -8.69 18.27
CA ASP A 234 -5.18 -9.09 19.66
C ASP A 234 -3.93 -9.59 20.38
N THR A 235 -3.08 -10.33 19.66
CA THR A 235 -1.79 -10.79 20.17
C THR A 235 -0.89 -9.59 20.51
N LEU A 236 -0.83 -8.57 19.64
CA LEU A 236 -0.07 -7.35 19.88
C LEU A 236 -0.60 -6.55 21.07
N VAL A 237 -1.92 -6.41 21.21
CA VAL A 237 -2.55 -5.73 22.35
C VAL A 237 -2.22 -6.45 23.65
N THR A 238 -2.30 -7.79 23.66
CA THR A 238 -1.97 -8.61 24.83
C THR A 238 -0.51 -8.40 25.24
N ALA A 239 0.44 -8.53 24.30
CA ALA A 239 1.85 -8.31 24.57
C ALA A 239 2.16 -6.87 25.04
N ALA A 240 1.44 -5.88 24.52
CA ALA A 240 1.56 -4.50 24.97
C ALA A 240 1.08 -4.30 26.41
N ILE A 241 -0.04 -4.94 26.80
CA ILE A 241 -0.55 -4.93 28.17
C ILE A 241 0.46 -5.60 29.12
N GLU A 242 1.00 -6.76 28.77
CA GLU A 242 2.05 -7.42 29.56
C GLU A 242 3.28 -6.53 29.76
N LYS A 243 3.66 -5.77 28.73
CA LYS A 243 4.77 -4.81 28.81
C LYS A 243 4.44 -3.63 29.73
N ILE A 244 3.20 -3.16 29.75
CA ILE A 244 2.73 -2.10 30.66
C ILE A 244 2.71 -2.61 32.10
N ASP A 245 2.18 -3.80 32.32
CA ASP A 245 2.05 -4.39 33.66
C ASP A 245 3.43 -4.63 34.29
N SER A 246 4.39 -5.15 33.51
CA SER A 246 5.78 -5.35 33.93
C SER A 246 6.63 -4.07 33.98
N SER A 247 6.11 -2.93 33.52
CA SER A 247 6.83 -1.66 33.51
C SER A 247 7.14 -1.15 34.92
N LYS A 248 8.39 -0.79 35.18
CA LYS A 248 8.84 -0.23 36.47
C LYS A 248 8.64 1.28 36.59
N TRP A 249 8.51 1.99 35.48
CA TRP A 249 8.45 3.46 35.46
C TRP A 249 7.03 4.02 35.57
N MET A 250 6.00 3.18 35.43
CA MET A 250 4.59 3.58 35.52
C MET A 250 4.01 3.27 36.90
N ASP A 251 3.31 4.23 37.48
CA ASP A 251 2.51 4.01 38.69
C ASP A 251 1.28 3.13 38.40
N LYS A 252 0.68 2.59 39.46
CA LYS A 252 -0.45 1.65 39.37
C LYS A 252 -1.66 2.26 38.65
N GLU A 253 -1.96 3.53 38.89
CA GLU A 253 -3.12 4.19 38.29
C GLU A 253 -2.91 4.41 36.79
N SER A 254 -1.72 4.86 36.40
CA SER A 254 -1.34 5.05 34.99
C SER A 254 -1.35 3.73 34.21
N LYS A 255 -0.94 2.60 34.81
CA LYS A 255 -1.07 1.28 34.20
C LYS A 255 -2.53 0.93 33.91
N VAL A 256 -3.42 1.09 34.89
CA VAL A 256 -4.87 0.83 34.73
C VAL A 256 -5.46 1.71 33.61
N ARG A 257 -5.11 3.01 33.58
CA ARG A 257 -5.58 3.93 32.52
C ARG A 257 -5.06 3.53 31.14
N ALA A 258 -3.80 3.13 31.03
CA ALA A 258 -3.18 2.71 29.76
C ALA A 258 -3.80 1.41 29.24
N THR A 259 -3.97 0.39 30.09
CA THR A 259 -4.63 -0.88 29.74
C THR A 259 -6.08 -0.66 29.31
N ARG A 260 -6.82 0.19 30.02
CA ARG A 260 -8.19 0.58 29.62
C ARG A 260 -8.22 1.27 28.27
N LYS A 261 -7.23 2.13 27.97
CA LYS A 261 -7.15 2.80 26.66
C LYS A 261 -6.85 1.81 25.55
N LEU A 262 -5.93 0.87 25.75
CA LEU A 262 -5.56 -0.15 24.77
C LEU A 262 -6.72 -1.10 24.45
N THR A 263 -7.43 -1.56 25.48
CA THR A 263 -8.60 -2.46 25.31
C THR A 263 -9.79 -1.75 24.65
N ALA A 264 -9.86 -0.42 24.72
CA ALA A 264 -10.90 0.37 24.07
C ALA A 264 -10.57 0.78 22.62
N VAL A 265 -9.41 0.37 22.07
CA VAL A 265 -9.04 0.69 20.69
C VAL A 265 -10.02 0.03 19.73
N LYS A 266 -10.74 0.84 18.95
CA LYS A 266 -11.62 0.35 17.89
C LYS A 266 -10.77 -0.11 16.70
N LYS A 267 -11.00 -1.34 16.24
CA LYS A 267 -10.36 -1.88 15.03
C LYS A 267 -11.17 -1.49 13.80
N ALA A 268 -10.50 -0.95 12.80
CA ALA A 268 -11.06 -0.71 11.48
C ALA A 268 -10.29 -1.56 10.46
N LEU A 269 -10.65 -2.85 10.38
CA LEU A 269 -10.03 -3.79 9.46
C LEU A 269 -10.63 -3.62 8.06
N TRP A 270 -9.76 -3.52 7.06
CA TRP A 270 -10.14 -3.42 5.66
C TRP A 270 -9.83 -4.73 4.91
N PRO A 271 -10.67 -5.13 3.94
CA PRO A 271 -11.92 -4.48 3.57
C PRO A 271 -12.98 -4.67 4.68
N PRO A 272 -13.81 -3.66 4.99
CA PRO A 272 -14.93 -3.87 5.88
C PRO A 272 -15.82 -4.96 5.27
N ALA A 273 -16.55 -5.70 6.11
CA ALA A 273 -17.69 -6.46 5.62
C ALA A 273 -18.50 -5.55 4.68
N PRO A 274 -19.04 -6.02 3.54
CA PRO A 274 -19.65 -5.16 2.53
C PRO A 274 -20.69 -4.23 3.19
N THR A 275 -20.27 -3.00 3.49
CA THR A 275 -21.09 -2.01 4.22
C THR A 275 -21.97 -1.24 3.25
N LEU A 276 -21.59 -1.24 1.98
CA LEU A 276 -22.32 -0.60 0.90
C LEU A 276 -22.72 -1.70 -0.07
N ASP A 277 -24.03 -1.90 -0.20
CA ASP A 277 -24.57 -2.75 -1.24
C ASP A 277 -24.37 -2.10 -2.62
N LYS A 278 -24.78 -2.82 -3.66
CA LYS A 278 -24.63 -2.35 -5.04
C LYS A 278 -25.40 -1.04 -5.27
N ASP A 279 -26.59 -0.90 -4.68
CA ASP A 279 -27.45 0.26 -4.91
C ASP A 279 -26.87 1.52 -4.27
N GLU A 280 -26.27 1.38 -3.09
CA GLU A 280 -25.57 2.46 -2.41
C GLU A 280 -24.30 2.86 -3.17
N LEU A 281 -23.55 1.90 -3.68
CA LEU A 281 -22.39 2.18 -4.55
C LEU A 281 -22.81 2.92 -5.83
N GLU A 282 -23.92 2.51 -6.46
CA GLU A 282 -24.48 3.23 -7.61
C GLU A 282 -24.89 4.66 -7.22
N ARG A 283 -25.58 4.84 -6.09
CA ARG A 283 -26.05 6.15 -5.62
C ARG A 283 -24.90 7.12 -5.35
N ILE A 284 -23.85 6.68 -4.68
CA ILE A 284 -22.66 7.50 -4.39
C ILE A 284 -21.99 7.93 -5.69
N HIS A 285 -21.92 7.03 -6.67
CA HIS A 285 -21.21 7.27 -7.92
C HIS A 285 -22.11 7.82 -9.05
N ALA A 286 -23.42 7.97 -8.84
CA ALA A 286 -24.37 8.44 -9.85
C ALA A 286 -24.00 9.82 -10.41
N LYS A 287 -23.44 10.70 -9.56
CA LYS A 287 -23.03 12.07 -9.93
C LYS A 287 -21.77 12.12 -10.79
N PHE A 288 -21.00 11.04 -10.87
CA PHE A 288 -19.85 10.96 -11.75
C PHE A 288 -20.31 10.64 -13.18
N PRO A 289 -19.80 11.33 -14.21
CA PRO A 289 -20.17 11.11 -15.60
C PRO A 289 -19.70 9.74 -16.09
N GLU A 290 -20.48 9.12 -16.99
CA GLU A 290 -20.13 7.84 -17.61
C GLU A 290 -19.06 7.97 -18.70
N LYS A 291 -18.92 9.16 -19.27
CA LYS A 291 -17.88 9.52 -20.25
C LYS A 291 -17.18 10.78 -19.81
N VAL A 292 -15.85 10.76 -19.85
CA VAL A 292 -15.02 11.91 -19.54
C VAL A 292 -14.34 12.35 -20.83
N ASP A 293 -14.88 13.38 -21.48
CA ASP A 293 -14.29 13.90 -22.72
C ASP A 293 -13.03 14.73 -22.41
N THR A 294 -12.96 15.34 -21.22
CA THR A 294 -11.82 16.10 -20.71
C THR A 294 -11.71 15.98 -19.18
N PHE A 295 -10.50 16.03 -18.63
CA PHE A 295 -10.24 15.94 -17.19
C PHE A 295 -10.87 17.12 -16.42
N PHE A 296 -11.10 18.24 -17.09
CA PHE A 296 -11.61 19.50 -16.56
C PHE A 296 -13.12 19.72 -16.76
N ARG A 297 -13.89 18.67 -17.07
CA ARG A 297 -15.36 18.74 -17.19
C ARG A 297 -16.13 18.39 -15.91
N TYR A 298 -15.43 18.21 -14.79
CA TYR A 298 -16.00 17.99 -13.46
C TYR A 298 -16.28 19.29 -12.70
#